data_AF-A0A5E4QV50-F1
#
_entry.id   AF-A0A5E4QV50-F1
#
_cell.length_a   1.000
_cell.length_b   1.000
_cell.length_c   1.000
_cell.angle_alpha   90.00
_cell.angle_beta   90.00
_cell.angle_gamma   90.00
#
_symmetry.space_group_name_H-M   'P 1'
#
loop_
_entity.id
_entity.type
_entity.pdbx_description
1 polymer ?
#
loop_
_entity_poly.entity_id
_entity_poly.type
_entity_poly.pdbx_seq_one_letter_code
_entity_poly.pdbx_strand_id
1 'polypeptide(L)'
;MVGMDEEMNRDEECENIGLGCALEHFSEAEDVLNIIENVKNIYKSSQFEVEYERLYGILKQYYEQPHLLDPHLDKILGKFLDTIKEKDSPLELKHATFNYMYLIMRVRGYKVAVRHLPHEVSDLLTVLSFLETQDPNDKETWRSKFVLLLWLSIVVIIPFHMSRLDGFAPDKPGAECSNKLTVMKRIFDICKTYALNKDACAEASAYLASKFFIRSDVKSLFMGEFFNWAMDLHSNMQNENEIHYGVLAAVAAVLKHGKRDDLLPYAPKLLEWVTHQNYKSHNAILVRKYGVKIVQRIGLTFLRPRVASWRYTRGSRSLAVTLAGTAAAGDTEPITAPPDDDDDQDIPQEVEDVVELLLCSLRDDDNVVRWSAAKGVGRIGARLPAIAAADVCESVLTLFAEHEKDSAWHGGCMALAEL
;
A
#
# COMPACT_ATOMS: atom_id res chain seq x y z
N MET A 1 -9.89 16.30 -4.03
CA MET A 1 -8.73 15.44 -4.34
C MET A 1 -9.16 14.04 -3.96
N VAL A 2 -9.67 13.27 -4.92
CA VAL A 2 -10.15 11.90 -4.67
C VAL A 2 -8.93 11.10 -4.25
N GLY A 3 -8.93 10.60 -3.00
CA GLY A 3 -7.85 9.78 -2.49
C GLY A 3 -7.70 8.55 -3.36
N MET A 4 -6.45 8.10 -3.56
CA MET A 4 -6.08 6.88 -4.29
C MET A 4 -6.88 5.62 -3.86
N ASP A 5 -7.53 5.65 -2.71
CA ASP A 5 -8.22 4.50 -2.16
C ASP A 5 -9.66 4.27 -2.64
N GLU A 6 -10.44 5.29 -3.01
CA GLU A 6 -11.84 5.05 -3.41
C GLU A 6 -11.96 4.46 -4.82
N GLU A 7 -11.05 4.83 -5.75
CA GLU A 7 -11.10 4.30 -7.12
C GLU A 7 -10.09 3.17 -7.40
N MET A 8 -8.94 3.09 -6.69
CA MET A 8 -7.82 2.20 -7.08
C MET A 8 -7.62 0.97 -6.18
N ASN A 9 -8.38 0.81 -5.08
CA ASN A 9 -8.32 -0.36 -4.18
C ASN A 9 -9.58 -1.24 -4.23
N ARG A 10 -10.40 -1.13 -5.28
CA ARG A 10 -11.49 -2.09 -5.58
C ARG A 10 -11.03 -3.55 -5.76
N ASP A 11 -9.74 -3.83 -5.70
CA ASP A 11 -9.18 -5.19 -5.62
C ASP A 11 -9.64 -5.98 -4.38
N GLU A 12 -10.16 -5.35 -3.32
CA GLU A 12 -10.74 -6.04 -2.15
C GLU A 12 -12.27 -5.95 -2.06
N GLU A 13 -12.95 -5.27 -2.99
CA GLU A 13 -14.41 -5.05 -2.98
C GLU A 13 -15.00 -5.42 -4.35
N CYS A 14 -15.42 -6.67 -4.50
CA CYS A 14 -16.38 -7.03 -5.55
C CYS A 14 -17.21 -8.24 -5.13
N GLU A 15 -18.26 -7.99 -4.35
CA GLU A 15 -19.47 -8.81 -4.50
C GLU A 15 -20.09 -8.41 -5.84
N ASN A 16 -19.77 -9.22 -6.86
CA ASN A 16 -20.27 -9.12 -8.22
C ASN A 16 -21.81 -9.10 -8.25
N ILE A 17 -22.43 -7.92 -8.34
CA ILE A 17 -23.81 -7.79 -8.80
C ILE A 17 -23.92 -6.62 -9.76
N GLY A 18 -23.51 -6.88 -11.01
CA GLY A 18 -23.82 -6.05 -12.18
C GLY A 18 -24.23 -6.97 -13.32
N LEU A 19 -25.53 -7.17 -13.51
CA LEU A 19 -26.14 -7.83 -14.67
C LEU A 19 -26.07 -6.92 -15.94
N GLY A 20 -24.89 -6.36 -16.21
CA GLY A 20 -24.56 -5.72 -17.49
C GLY A 20 -23.79 -6.71 -18.35
N CYS A 21 -24.05 -6.74 -19.67
CA CYS A 21 -23.41 -7.66 -20.61
C CYS A 21 -21.92 -7.85 -20.32
N ALA A 22 -21.53 -9.05 -19.88
CA ALA A 22 -20.12 -9.35 -19.66
C ALA A 22 -19.40 -9.25 -21.01
N LEU A 23 -18.33 -8.45 -21.05
CA LEU A 23 -17.47 -8.36 -22.21
C LEU A 23 -16.64 -9.64 -22.28
N GLU A 24 -16.49 -10.23 -23.47
CA GLU A 24 -15.75 -11.48 -23.63
C GLU A 24 -14.23 -11.26 -23.74
N HIS A 25 -13.82 -10.15 -24.37
CA HIS A 25 -12.43 -9.81 -24.64
C HIS A 25 -12.24 -8.31 -24.84
N PHE A 26 -10.98 -7.84 -24.83
CA PHE A 26 -10.62 -6.45 -25.10
C PHE A 26 -10.63 -6.17 -26.61
N SER A 27 -11.78 -5.77 -27.13
CA SER A 27 -12.03 -5.66 -28.58
C SER A 27 -11.20 -4.54 -29.23
N GLU A 28 -10.99 -3.43 -28.52
CA GLU A 28 -10.29 -2.24 -29.01
C GLU A 28 -8.77 -2.30 -28.81
N ALA A 29 -8.19 -3.48 -28.59
CA ALA A 29 -6.76 -3.62 -28.33
C ALA A 29 -5.88 -3.01 -29.44
N GLU A 30 -6.24 -3.21 -30.70
CA GLU A 30 -5.51 -2.63 -31.84
C GLU A 30 -5.67 -1.11 -31.91
N ASP A 31 -6.88 -0.59 -31.66
CA ASP A 31 -7.14 0.84 -31.62
C ASP A 31 -6.33 1.53 -30.53
N VAL A 32 -6.28 0.94 -29.34
CA VAL A 32 -5.46 1.47 -28.23
C VAL A 32 -3.98 1.49 -28.59
N LEU A 33 -3.46 0.43 -29.23
CA LEU A 33 -2.07 0.43 -29.69
C LEU A 33 -1.81 1.53 -30.74
N ASN A 34 -2.71 1.72 -31.68
CA ASN A 34 -2.61 2.77 -32.70
C ASN A 34 -2.63 4.17 -32.07
N ILE A 35 -3.49 4.40 -31.09
CA ILE A 35 -3.56 5.66 -30.33
C ILE A 35 -2.22 5.93 -29.63
N ILE A 36 -1.66 4.91 -28.96
CA ILE A 36 -0.38 5.02 -28.24
C ILE A 36 0.77 5.33 -29.20
N GLU A 37 0.84 4.61 -30.33
CA GLU A 37 1.88 4.85 -31.33
C GLU A 37 1.82 6.24 -31.96
N ASN A 38 0.61 6.82 -32.04
CA ASN A 38 0.40 8.14 -32.61
C ASN A 38 0.81 9.29 -31.66
N VAL A 39 1.05 9.03 -30.37
CA VAL A 39 1.45 10.05 -29.38
C VAL A 39 2.67 10.87 -29.87
N LYS A 40 3.65 10.20 -30.48
CA LYS A 40 4.86 10.85 -31.04
C LYS A 40 4.57 11.92 -32.10
N ASN A 41 3.43 11.82 -32.78
CA ASN A 41 3.05 12.76 -33.82
C ASN A 41 2.22 13.93 -33.26
N ILE A 42 1.44 13.69 -32.19
CA ILE A 42 0.41 14.62 -31.71
C ILE A 42 0.76 15.36 -30.43
N TYR A 43 1.80 14.96 -29.68
CA TYR A 43 2.10 15.45 -28.32
C TYR A 43 2.26 16.98 -28.13
N LYS A 44 2.45 17.75 -29.22
CA LYS A 44 2.54 19.22 -29.21
C LYS A 44 1.27 19.92 -29.71
N SER A 45 0.27 19.16 -30.13
CA SER A 45 -0.93 19.67 -30.78
C SER A 45 -2.16 19.50 -29.89
N SER A 46 -3.23 20.23 -30.19
CA SER A 46 -4.52 20.06 -29.51
C SER A 46 -5.13 18.67 -29.70
N GLN A 47 -4.67 17.89 -30.69
CA GLN A 47 -5.11 16.51 -30.88
C GLN A 47 -4.66 15.58 -29.74
N PHE A 48 -3.61 15.94 -29.00
CA PHE A 48 -3.13 15.15 -27.87
C PHE A 48 -4.23 14.92 -26.82
N GLU A 49 -4.97 15.97 -26.46
CA GLU A 49 -6.06 15.88 -25.47
C GLU A 49 -7.27 15.14 -26.04
N VAL A 50 -7.56 15.31 -27.33
CA VAL A 50 -8.67 14.62 -28.00
C VAL A 50 -8.44 13.11 -28.00
N GLU A 51 -7.25 12.66 -28.37
CA GLU A 51 -6.91 11.23 -28.36
C GLU A 51 -6.76 10.68 -26.93
N TYR A 52 -6.37 11.51 -25.95
CA TYR A 52 -6.31 11.11 -24.55
C TYR A 52 -7.72 10.83 -24.00
N GLU A 53 -8.68 11.71 -24.27
CA GLU A 53 -10.08 11.50 -23.90
C GLU A 53 -10.72 10.34 -24.66
N ARG A 54 -10.35 10.13 -25.93
CA ARG A 54 -10.77 8.94 -26.70
C ARG A 54 -10.25 7.66 -26.06
N LEU A 55 -8.97 7.60 -25.71
CA LEU A 55 -8.38 6.45 -25.00
C LEU A 55 -9.08 6.21 -23.67
N TYR A 56 -9.31 7.27 -22.89
CA TYR A 56 -10.06 7.18 -21.64
C TYR A 56 -11.47 6.62 -21.85
N GLY A 57 -12.19 7.08 -22.88
CA GLY A 57 -13.53 6.60 -23.24
C GLY A 57 -13.56 5.10 -23.59
N ILE A 58 -12.53 4.59 -24.29
CA ILE A 58 -12.38 3.15 -24.55
C ILE A 58 -12.15 2.40 -23.23
N LEU A 59 -11.14 2.80 -22.46
CA LEU A 59 -10.72 2.08 -21.26
C LEU A 59 -11.80 2.08 -20.16
N LYS A 60 -12.60 3.15 -20.07
CA LYS A 60 -13.71 3.27 -19.11
C LYS A 60 -14.74 2.14 -19.23
N GLN A 61 -14.92 1.56 -20.42
CA GLN A 61 -15.85 0.45 -20.64
C GLN A 61 -15.44 -0.81 -19.87
N TYR A 62 -14.16 -0.92 -19.53
CA TYR A 62 -13.56 -2.08 -18.87
C TYR A 62 -13.41 -1.90 -17.35
N TYR A 63 -13.97 -0.85 -16.75
CA TYR A 63 -13.84 -0.62 -15.30
C TYR A 63 -14.40 -1.74 -14.42
N GLU A 64 -15.48 -2.39 -14.85
CA GLU A 64 -16.07 -3.52 -14.12
C GLU A 64 -15.35 -4.85 -14.41
N GLN A 65 -14.62 -4.93 -15.54
CA GLN A 65 -13.90 -6.13 -15.98
C GLN A 65 -12.45 -5.81 -16.41
N PRO A 66 -11.63 -5.19 -15.53
CA PRO A 66 -10.32 -4.66 -15.92
C PRO A 66 -9.32 -5.76 -16.26
N HIS A 67 -9.55 -6.99 -15.78
CA HIS A 67 -8.74 -8.17 -16.10
C HIS A 67 -8.72 -8.53 -17.59
N LEU A 68 -9.69 -8.06 -18.38
CA LEU A 68 -9.69 -8.25 -19.84
C LEU A 68 -8.50 -7.57 -20.54
N LEU A 69 -7.86 -6.60 -19.89
CA LEU A 69 -6.64 -5.97 -20.42
C LEU A 69 -5.39 -6.86 -20.26
N ASP A 70 -5.39 -7.83 -19.34
CA ASP A 70 -4.21 -8.61 -18.94
C ASP A 70 -3.45 -9.24 -20.11
N PRO A 71 -4.11 -9.89 -21.10
CA PRO A 71 -3.42 -10.48 -22.24
C PRO A 71 -2.67 -9.47 -23.14
N HIS A 72 -3.01 -8.19 -23.02
CA HIS A 72 -2.49 -7.13 -23.89
C HIS A 72 -1.50 -6.20 -23.17
N LEU A 73 -1.36 -6.31 -21.84
CA LEU A 73 -0.53 -5.39 -21.04
C LEU A 73 0.93 -5.36 -21.50
N ASP A 74 1.56 -6.51 -21.75
CA ASP A 74 2.96 -6.56 -22.20
C ASP A 74 3.16 -5.78 -23.50
N LYS A 75 2.24 -5.94 -24.45
CA LYS A 75 2.32 -5.27 -25.76
C LYS A 75 2.07 -3.77 -25.62
N ILE A 76 1.07 -3.38 -24.85
CA ILE A 76 0.71 -1.97 -24.61
C ILE A 76 1.84 -1.24 -23.88
N LEU A 77 2.33 -1.82 -22.78
CA LEU A 77 3.40 -1.23 -21.98
C LEU A 77 4.73 -1.20 -22.74
N GLY A 78 5.00 -2.22 -23.56
CA GLY A 78 6.14 -2.24 -24.48
C GLY A 78 6.20 -1.00 -25.38
N LYS A 79 5.07 -0.58 -25.96
CA LYS A 79 5.02 0.62 -26.82
C LYS A 79 5.34 1.92 -26.09
N PHE A 80 4.90 2.06 -24.84
CA PHE A 80 5.29 3.20 -24.02
C PHE A 80 6.79 3.17 -23.72
N LEU A 81 7.31 2.01 -23.34
CA LEU A 81 8.72 1.83 -22.99
C LEU A 81 9.66 2.11 -24.16
N ASP A 82 9.28 1.73 -25.39
CA ASP A 82 10.03 2.06 -26.61
C ASP A 82 10.26 3.57 -26.74
N THR A 83 9.21 4.37 -26.51
CA THR A 83 9.27 5.84 -26.58
C THR A 83 10.03 6.45 -25.38
N ILE A 84 9.84 5.90 -24.18
CA ILE A 84 10.47 6.44 -22.96
C ILE A 84 11.98 6.17 -22.94
N LYS A 85 12.39 4.96 -23.35
CA LYS A 85 13.80 4.51 -23.33
C LYS A 85 14.62 5.00 -24.51
N GLU A 86 13.99 5.47 -25.58
CA GLU A 86 14.68 6.06 -26.72
C GLU A 86 15.44 7.34 -26.27
N LYS A 87 16.75 7.39 -26.57
CA LYS A 87 17.66 8.41 -26.03
C LYS A 87 17.39 9.80 -26.60
N ASP A 88 17.00 9.86 -27.86
CA ASP A 88 16.82 11.10 -28.61
C ASP A 88 15.40 11.69 -28.48
N SER A 89 14.48 10.98 -27.81
CA SER A 89 13.11 11.47 -27.65
C SER A 89 13.08 12.69 -26.72
N PRO A 90 12.39 13.79 -27.12
CA PRO A 90 12.24 14.98 -26.29
C PRO A 90 11.59 14.67 -24.94
N LEU A 91 11.94 15.44 -23.91
CA LEU A 91 11.39 15.26 -22.56
C LEU A 91 9.86 15.44 -22.53
N GLU A 92 9.33 16.38 -23.31
CA GLU A 92 7.89 16.64 -23.44
C GLU A 92 7.15 15.44 -24.04
N LEU A 93 7.79 14.74 -24.99
CA LEU A 93 7.22 13.51 -25.54
C LEU A 93 7.16 12.43 -24.46
N LYS A 94 8.22 12.26 -23.67
CA LYS A 94 8.24 11.27 -22.57
C LYS A 94 7.16 11.57 -21.53
N HIS A 95 6.97 12.84 -21.17
CA HIS A 95 5.88 13.26 -20.29
C HIS A 95 4.49 12.96 -20.87
N ALA A 96 4.29 13.24 -22.16
CA ALA A 96 3.06 12.90 -22.87
C ALA A 96 2.81 11.38 -22.88
N THR A 97 3.84 10.57 -23.09
CA THR A 97 3.77 9.11 -23.02
C THR A 97 3.41 8.61 -21.62
N PHE A 98 4.01 9.19 -20.56
CA PHE A 98 3.64 8.85 -19.17
C PHE A 98 2.19 9.18 -18.83
N ASN A 99 1.62 10.25 -19.40
CA ASN A 99 0.20 10.58 -19.20
C ASN A 99 -0.71 9.46 -19.72
N TYR A 100 -0.43 8.93 -20.91
CA TYR A 100 -1.20 7.83 -21.49
C TYR A 100 -0.97 6.52 -20.73
N MET A 101 0.28 6.25 -20.33
CA MET A 101 0.61 5.08 -19.52
C MET A 101 -0.12 5.09 -18.18
N TYR A 102 -0.26 6.26 -17.55
CA TYR A 102 -1.04 6.42 -16.33
C TYR A 102 -2.50 5.98 -16.50
N LEU A 103 -3.15 6.23 -17.65
CA LEU A 103 -4.52 5.78 -17.89
C LEU A 103 -4.65 4.25 -17.84
N ILE A 104 -3.70 3.54 -18.47
CA ILE A 104 -3.67 2.07 -18.43
C ILE A 104 -3.51 1.58 -16.98
N MET A 105 -2.58 2.18 -16.23
CA MET A 105 -2.35 1.83 -14.82
C MET A 105 -3.54 2.17 -13.93
N ARG A 106 -4.29 3.25 -14.23
CA ARG A 106 -5.49 3.64 -13.50
C ARG A 106 -6.64 2.66 -13.72
N VAL A 107 -6.91 2.29 -14.97
CA VAL A 107 -8.03 1.41 -15.33
C VAL A 107 -7.76 -0.01 -14.88
N ARG A 108 -6.57 -0.55 -15.19
CA ARG A 108 -6.25 -1.93 -14.83
C ARG A 108 -5.96 -2.10 -13.34
N GLY A 109 -5.34 -1.10 -12.72
CA GLY A 109 -4.74 -1.20 -11.40
C GLY A 109 -3.21 -1.30 -11.49
N TYR A 110 -2.54 -0.34 -10.89
CA TYR A 110 -1.10 -0.18 -11.01
C TYR A 110 -0.32 -1.40 -10.50
N LYS A 111 -0.80 -2.09 -9.45
CA LYS A 111 -0.12 -3.26 -8.86
C LYS A 111 0.01 -4.43 -9.82
N VAL A 112 -0.88 -4.52 -10.82
CA VAL A 112 -0.79 -5.51 -11.89
C VAL A 112 0.12 -4.98 -12.99
N ALA A 113 -0.14 -3.76 -13.48
CA ALA A 113 0.63 -3.14 -14.55
C ALA A 113 2.15 -3.06 -14.26
N VAL A 114 2.56 -2.72 -13.03
CA VAL A 114 3.99 -2.62 -12.67
C VAL A 114 4.75 -3.94 -12.79
N ARG A 115 4.07 -5.09 -12.75
CA ARG A 115 4.71 -6.42 -12.85
C ARG A 115 5.22 -6.69 -14.27
N HIS A 116 4.67 -5.99 -15.25
CA HIS A 116 5.06 -6.07 -16.66
C HIS A 116 6.17 -5.07 -17.00
N LEU A 117 6.59 -4.23 -16.05
CA LEU A 117 7.68 -3.28 -16.28
C LEU A 117 9.05 -3.97 -16.16
N PRO A 118 10.02 -3.54 -16.99
CA PRO A 118 11.35 -4.11 -16.97
C PRO A 118 12.08 -3.69 -15.67
N HIS A 119 12.86 -4.61 -15.11
CA HIS A 119 13.44 -4.51 -13.77
C HIS A 119 14.91 -4.93 -13.77
N GLU A 120 15.64 -4.53 -14.81
CA GLU A 120 17.08 -4.76 -14.94
C GLU A 120 17.91 -3.64 -14.28
N VAL A 121 19.22 -3.87 -14.17
CA VAL A 121 20.16 -2.90 -13.58
C VAL A 121 20.20 -1.59 -14.36
N SER A 122 20.12 -1.69 -15.69
CA SER A 122 20.10 -0.56 -16.62
C SER A 122 18.85 0.31 -16.42
N ASP A 123 17.71 -0.33 -16.14
CA ASP A 123 16.45 0.36 -15.84
C ASP A 123 16.55 1.17 -14.55
N LEU A 124 17.24 0.64 -13.52
CA LEU A 124 17.37 1.32 -12.23
C LEU A 124 18.01 2.70 -12.38
N LEU A 125 19.15 2.75 -13.06
CA LEU A 125 19.87 4.00 -13.27
C LEU A 125 19.07 4.96 -14.16
N THR A 126 18.37 4.43 -15.17
CA THR A 126 17.55 5.23 -16.07
C THR A 126 16.38 5.86 -15.32
N VAL A 127 15.56 5.07 -14.63
CA VAL A 127 14.40 5.55 -13.87
C VAL A 127 14.83 6.52 -12.78
N LEU A 128 15.92 6.21 -12.07
CA LEU A 128 16.45 7.05 -11.01
C LEU A 128 16.90 8.42 -11.54
N SER A 129 17.67 8.45 -12.63
CA SER A 129 18.09 9.71 -13.25
C SER A 129 16.90 10.52 -13.78
N PHE A 130 15.88 9.86 -14.32
CA PHE A 130 14.66 10.54 -14.76
C PHE A 130 13.88 11.19 -13.63
N LEU A 131 13.79 10.53 -12.47
CA LEU A 131 13.16 11.10 -11.27
C LEU A 131 13.94 12.30 -10.74
N GLU A 132 15.27 12.22 -10.73
CA GLU A 132 16.13 13.30 -10.24
C GLU A 132 16.08 14.57 -11.08
N THR A 133 15.75 14.46 -12.37
CA THR A 133 15.55 15.63 -13.24
C THR A 133 14.17 16.27 -13.08
N GLN A 134 13.22 15.62 -12.40
CA GLN A 134 11.88 16.18 -12.18
C GLN A 134 11.91 17.24 -11.08
N ASP A 135 11.05 18.25 -11.21
CA ASP A 135 10.73 19.14 -10.09
C ASP A 135 9.66 18.45 -9.20
N PRO A 136 9.95 18.17 -7.91
CA PRO A 136 8.98 17.60 -6.99
C PRO A 136 7.70 18.43 -6.85
N ASN A 137 7.80 19.76 -6.99
CA ASN A 137 6.70 20.70 -6.81
C ASN A 137 5.89 20.99 -8.08
N ASP A 138 6.37 20.56 -9.25
CA ASP A 138 5.65 20.76 -10.51
C ASP A 138 4.33 19.97 -10.51
N LYS A 139 3.23 20.67 -10.76
CA LYS A 139 1.88 20.08 -10.75
C LYS A 139 1.49 19.47 -12.09
N GLU A 140 2.16 19.82 -13.19
CA GLU A 140 1.80 19.35 -14.52
C GLU A 140 2.33 17.92 -14.78
N THR A 141 3.57 17.64 -14.33
CA THR A 141 4.24 16.34 -14.58
C THR A 141 3.97 15.28 -13.49
N TRP A 142 2.98 15.48 -12.61
CA TRP A 142 2.72 14.55 -11.50
C TRP A 142 2.50 13.10 -11.97
N ARG A 143 1.88 12.89 -13.13
CA ARG A 143 1.68 11.54 -13.72
C ARG A 143 3.01 10.87 -14.09
N SER A 144 3.96 11.65 -14.59
CA SER A 144 5.31 11.14 -14.88
C SER A 144 6.02 10.72 -13.60
N LYS A 145 6.00 11.59 -12.57
CA LYS A 145 6.58 11.30 -11.25
C LYS A 145 5.93 10.06 -10.62
N PHE A 146 4.62 9.96 -10.70
CA PHE A 146 3.85 8.81 -10.22
C PHE A 146 4.26 7.50 -10.89
N VAL A 147 4.26 7.44 -12.23
CA VAL A 147 4.63 6.23 -12.97
C VAL A 147 6.09 5.84 -12.71
N LEU A 148 7.00 6.83 -12.66
CA LEU A 148 8.40 6.59 -12.38
C LEU A 148 8.64 6.06 -10.96
N LEU A 149 7.96 6.58 -9.94
CA LEU A 149 8.04 6.06 -8.56
C LEU A 149 7.57 4.61 -8.47
N LEU A 150 6.48 4.28 -9.15
CA LEU A 150 5.97 2.92 -9.23
C LEU A 150 6.91 1.99 -10.00
N TRP A 151 7.50 2.46 -11.10
CA TRP A 151 8.49 1.68 -11.82
C TRP A 151 9.74 1.46 -10.97
N LEU A 152 10.22 2.49 -10.27
CA LEU A 152 11.35 2.34 -9.34
C LEU A 152 11.03 1.30 -8.25
N SER A 153 9.78 1.22 -7.77
CA SER A 153 9.37 0.25 -6.74
C SER A 153 9.54 -1.23 -7.14
N ILE A 154 9.43 -1.57 -8.43
CA ILE A 154 9.69 -2.93 -8.92
C ILE A 154 11.19 -3.12 -9.20
N VAL A 155 11.86 -2.09 -9.72
CA VAL A 155 13.28 -2.17 -10.07
C VAL A 155 14.15 -2.29 -8.81
N VAL A 156 13.77 -1.67 -7.68
CA VAL A 156 14.52 -1.84 -6.43
C VAL A 156 14.48 -3.26 -5.88
N ILE A 157 13.70 -4.20 -6.44
CA ILE A 157 13.64 -5.60 -5.98
C ILE A 157 14.76 -6.47 -6.59
N ILE A 158 15.65 -5.90 -7.40
CA ILE A 158 16.83 -6.57 -7.97
C ILE A 158 17.58 -7.50 -6.97
N PRO A 159 17.97 -8.73 -7.39
CA PRO A 159 18.44 -9.77 -6.47
C PRO A 159 19.91 -9.63 -6.02
N PHE A 160 20.55 -8.48 -6.28
CA PHE A 160 21.94 -8.23 -5.91
C PHE A 160 22.07 -6.96 -5.06
N HIS A 161 23.18 -6.85 -4.34
CA HIS A 161 23.48 -5.71 -3.48
C HIS A 161 23.63 -4.42 -4.28
N MET A 162 22.93 -3.35 -3.89
CA MET A 162 22.97 -2.06 -4.60
C MET A 162 24.34 -1.39 -4.52
N SER A 163 25.17 -1.74 -3.54
CA SER A 163 26.56 -1.25 -3.44
C SER A 163 27.41 -1.59 -4.67
N ARG A 164 27.04 -2.62 -5.43
CA ARG A 164 27.71 -2.97 -6.69
C ARG A 164 27.51 -1.93 -7.80
N LEU A 165 26.52 -1.05 -7.65
CA LEU A 165 26.14 -0.04 -8.64
C LEU A 165 26.91 1.27 -8.48
N ASP A 166 27.51 1.48 -7.32
CA ASP A 166 28.20 2.72 -6.99
C ASP A 166 29.56 2.86 -7.68
N GLY A 167 29.95 1.85 -8.47
CA GLY A 167 31.29 1.73 -9.05
C GLY A 167 32.31 1.49 -7.93
N PHE A 168 33.13 0.44 -8.05
CA PHE A 168 34.33 0.39 -7.21
C PHE A 168 35.17 1.63 -7.57
N ALA A 169 35.30 2.57 -6.65
CA ALA A 169 36.45 3.46 -6.61
C ALA A 169 37.48 2.78 -5.71
N PRO A 170 38.28 1.81 -6.22
CA PRO A 170 39.36 1.26 -5.42
C PRO A 170 40.34 2.39 -5.14
N ASP A 171 40.51 2.69 -3.86
CA ASP A 171 41.67 3.31 -3.22
C ASP A 171 42.71 3.89 -4.19
N LYS A 172 42.41 5.04 -4.80
CA LYS A 172 43.46 5.95 -5.29
C LYS A 172 43.80 6.87 -4.12
N PRO A 173 44.95 6.68 -3.45
CA PRO A 173 45.35 7.58 -2.37
C PRO A 173 45.61 8.95 -3.01
N GLY A 174 44.71 9.90 -2.78
CA GLY A 174 44.82 11.28 -3.25
C GLY A 174 43.75 11.74 -4.26
N ALA A 175 42.74 10.93 -4.60
CA ALA A 175 41.54 11.45 -5.23
C ALA A 175 40.52 11.73 -4.12
N GLU A 176 40.33 13.00 -3.76
CA GLU A 176 39.16 13.41 -2.97
C GLU A 176 37.93 12.75 -3.57
N CYS A 177 37.25 11.92 -2.79
CA CYS A 177 35.99 11.30 -3.18
C CYS A 177 35.09 12.41 -3.70
N SER A 178 34.90 12.48 -5.02
CA SER A 178 33.84 13.29 -5.60
C SER A 178 32.57 12.98 -4.82
N ASN A 179 31.90 14.00 -4.27
CA ASN A 179 30.68 13.95 -3.44
C ASN A 179 29.48 13.32 -4.16
N LYS A 180 29.64 12.13 -4.76
CA LYS A 180 28.60 11.43 -5.50
C LYS A 180 27.87 10.54 -4.51
N LEU A 181 26.61 10.88 -4.25
CA LEU A 181 25.72 10.08 -3.41
C LEU A 181 25.60 8.66 -3.96
N THR A 182 25.60 7.67 -3.08
CA THR A 182 25.37 6.27 -3.47
C THR A 182 23.96 6.10 -4.04
N VAL A 183 23.74 5.08 -4.88
CA VAL A 183 22.43 4.74 -5.44
C VAL A 183 21.40 4.53 -4.33
N MET A 184 21.80 3.87 -3.24
CA MET A 184 20.92 3.71 -2.07
C MET A 184 20.54 5.06 -1.46
N LYS A 185 21.50 5.98 -1.28
CA LYS A 185 21.23 7.29 -0.70
C LYS A 185 20.34 8.14 -1.61
N ARG A 186 20.55 8.08 -2.92
CA ARG A 186 19.70 8.75 -3.92
C ARG A 186 18.25 8.27 -3.85
N ILE A 187 18.02 6.95 -3.78
CA ILE A 187 16.67 6.38 -3.63
C ILE A 187 16.05 6.76 -2.28
N PHE A 188 16.85 6.74 -1.21
CA PHE A 188 16.42 7.17 0.12
C PHE A 188 15.92 8.62 0.11
N ASP A 189 16.66 9.52 -0.51
CA ASP A 189 16.29 10.94 -0.60
C ASP A 189 15.03 11.13 -1.48
N ILE A 190 14.86 10.34 -2.55
CA ILE A 190 13.61 10.30 -3.33
C ILE A 190 12.41 9.88 -2.48
N CYS A 191 12.54 8.81 -1.68
CA CYS A 191 11.47 8.37 -0.80
C CYS A 191 11.03 9.50 0.15
N LYS A 192 12.01 10.19 0.75
CA LYS A 192 11.74 11.33 1.65
C LYS A 192 11.07 12.49 0.93
N THR A 193 11.63 12.93 -0.19
CA THR A 193 11.11 14.06 -0.98
C THR A 193 9.65 13.81 -1.39
N TYR A 194 9.36 12.67 -2.01
CA TYR A 194 8.01 12.41 -2.50
C TYR A 194 7.01 12.00 -1.41
N ALA A 195 7.47 11.53 -0.24
CA ALA A 195 6.58 11.31 0.90
C ALA A 195 6.00 12.63 1.46
N LEU A 196 6.65 13.77 1.20
CA LEU A 196 6.17 15.10 1.59
C LEU A 196 5.13 15.67 0.61
N ASN A 197 4.99 15.09 -0.59
CA ASN A 197 4.01 15.55 -1.56
C ASN A 197 2.57 15.37 -1.02
N LYS A 198 1.67 16.21 -1.51
CA LYS A 198 0.23 16.17 -1.16
C LYS A 198 -0.62 15.46 -2.21
N ASP A 199 -0.01 14.98 -3.29
CA ASP A 199 -0.66 14.31 -4.42
C ASP A 199 -0.47 12.78 -4.40
N ALA A 200 -0.93 12.09 -5.45
CA ALA A 200 -0.81 10.65 -5.59
C ALA A 200 0.65 10.14 -5.57
N CYS A 201 1.65 11.00 -5.80
CA CYS A 201 3.06 10.60 -5.69
C CYS A 201 3.44 10.23 -4.26
N ALA A 202 2.74 10.75 -3.25
CA ALA A 202 2.97 10.42 -1.85
C ALA A 202 2.77 8.93 -1.57
N GLU A 203 1.70 8.34 -2.10
CA GLU A 203 1.43 6.91 -1.92
C GLU A 203 2.26 6.05 -2.87
N ALA A 204 2.59 6.52 -4.07
CA ALA A 204 3.56 5.85 -4.94
C ALA A 204 4.95 5.78 -4.26
N SER A 205 5.35 6.85 -3.57
CA SER A 205 6.56 6.89 -2.73
C SER A 205 6.46 5.91 -1.56
N ALA A 206 5.31 5.84 -0.89
CA ALA A 206 5.08 4.85 0.16
C ALA A 206 5.20 3.41 -0.36
N TYR A 207 4.71 3.15 -1.57
CA TYR A 207 4.86 1.85 -2.23
C TYR A 207 6.33 1.53 -2.53
N LEU A 208 7.10 2.49 -3.06
CA LEU A 208 8.54 2.38 -3.24
C LEU A 208 9.27 2.10 -1.90
N ALA A 209 8.98 2.88 -0.87
CA ALA A 209 9.54 2.73 0.48
C ALA A 209 9.31 1.31 1.02
N SER A 210 8.12 0.75 0.80
CA SER A 210 7.75 -0.60 1.25
C SER A 210 8.61 -1.71 0.66
N LYS A 211 9.21 -1.48 -0.51
CA LYS A 211 10.10 -2.44 -1.20
C LYS A 211 11.56 -2.15 -0.92
N PHE A 212 11.93 -0.87 -0.87
CA PHE A 212 13.30 -0.42 -0.69
C PHE A 212 13.83 -0.69 0.72
N PHE A 213 13.13 -0.24 1.76
CA PHE A 213 13.65 -0.28 3.14
C PHE A 213 13.75 -1.69 3.72
N ILE A 214 12.98 -2.65 3.21
CA ILE A 214 12.97 -4.03 3.70
C ILE A 214 14.05 -4.91 3.06
N ARG A 215 14.80 -4.39 2.08
CA ARG A 215 15.91 -5.14 1.47
C ARG A 215 17.01 -5.38 2.49
N SER A 216 17.65 -6.54 2.42
CA SER A 216 18.69 -6.94 3.37
C SER A 216 19.88 -5.97 3.45
N ASP A 217 20.24 -5.35 2.32
CA ASP A 217 21.37 -4.45 2.18
C ASP A 217 21.06 -2.97 2.48
N VAL A 218 19.78 -2.61 2.46
CA VAL A 218 19.29 -1.26 2.75
C VAL A 218 18.81 -1.16 4.20
N LYS A 219 18.12 -2.19 4.70
CA LYS A 219 17.49 -2.23 6.02
C LYS A 219 18.44 -1.78 7.13
N SER A 220 19.64 -2.37 7.17
CA SER A 220 20.63 -2.15 8.22
C SER A 220 21.18 -0.71 8.25
N LEU A 221 21.09 0.00 7.13
CA LEU A 221 21.59 1.36 6.97
C LEU A 221 20.48 2.40 7.13
N PHE A 222 19.37 2.22 6.42
CA PHE A 222 18.40 3.30 6.17
C PHE A 222 17.02 3.09 6.81
N MET A 223 16.65 1.90 7.27
CA MET A 223 15.31 1.68 7.87
C MET A 223 15.15 2.48 9.16
N GLY A 224 16.12 2.36 10.08
CA GLY A 224 16.12 3.12 11.33
C GLY A 224 16.25 4.63 11.10
N GLU A 225 17.11 5.05 10.16
CA GLU A 225 17.26 6.47 9.77
C GLU A 225 15.93 7.04 9.25
N PHE A 226 15.20 6.27 8.42
CA PHE A 226 13.91 6.69 7.89
C PHE A 226 12.86 6.85 8.99
N PHE A 227 12.74 5.88 9.90
CA PHE A 227 11.80 5.99 11.02
C PHE A 227 12.13 7.17 11.94
N ASN A 228 13.40 7.37 12.28
CA ASN A 228 13.80 8.53 13.08
C ASN A 228 13.46 9.85 12.37
N TRP A 229 13.78 9.97 11.08
CA TRP A 229 13.40 11.14 10.29
C TRP A 229 11.89 11.39 10.27
N ALA A 230 11.08 10.35 10.10
CA ALA A 230 9.61 10.48 10.09
C ALA A 230 9.08 10.96 11.45
N MET A 231 9.62 10.41 12.55
CA MET A 231 9.26 10.81 13.91
C MET A 231 9.66 12.25 14.20
N ASP A 232 10.91 12.63 13.90
CA ASP A 232 11.45 13.97 14.11
C ASP A 232 10.69 15.01 13.29
N LEU A 233 10.34 14.68 12.03
CA LEU A 233 9.59 15.58 11.17
C LEU A 233 8.25 15.96 11.79
N HIS A 234 7.44 14.99 12.23
CA HIS A 234 6.12 15.28 12.77
C HIS A 234 6.16 15.81 14.21
N SER A 235 7.15 15.41 15.01
CA SER A 235 7.27 15.87 16.40
C SER A 235 7.69 17.33 16.52
N ASN A 236 8.34 17.89 15.50
CA ASN A 236 8.83 19.26 15.50
C ASN A 236 7.90 20.26 14.79
N MET A 237 6.76 19.82 14.24
CA MET A 237 5.82 20.73 13.58
C MET A 237 5.08 21.59 14.59
N GLN A 238 5.07 22.91 14.36
CA GLN A 238 4.30 23.84 15.20
C GLN A 238 2.81 23.87 14.82
N ASN A 239 2.47 23.40 13.61
CA ASN A 239 1.11 23.44 13.09
C ASN A 239 0.68 22.02 12.68
N GLU A 240 -0.42 21.53 13.26
CA GLU A 240 -0.94 20.19 12.98
C GLU A 240 -1.21 19.99 11.47
N ASN A 241 -1.59 21.05 10.76
CA ASN A 241 -1.84 21.02 9.31
C ASN A 241 -0.58 20.73 8.44
N GLU A 242 0.60 20.64 9.06
CA GLU A 242 1.86 20.29 8.39
C GLU A 242 2.17 18.78 8.47
N ILE A 243 1.31 17.97 9.09
CA ILE A 243 1.49 16.51 9.08
C ILE A 243 1.29 15.95 7.66
N HIS A 244 2.34 15.35 7.12
CA HIS A 244 2.34 14.79 5.77
C HIS A 244 1.85 13.34 5.81
N TYR A 245 0.63 13.08 5.33
CA TYR A 245 0.06 11.73 5.32
C TYR A 245 0.92 10.73 4.52
N GLY A 246 1.67 11.18 3.51
CA GLY A 246 2.58 10.35 2.71
C GLY A 246 3.71 9.73 3.54
N VAL A 247 4.19 10.44 4.55
CA VAL A 247 5.19 9.92 5.51
C VAL A 247 4.57 8.80 6.35
N LEU A 248 3.36 9.01 6.87
CA LEU A 248 2.62 7.98 7.61
C LEU A 248 2.32 6.76 6.71
N ALA A 249 1.96 7.00 5.45
CA ALA A 249 1.72 5.95 4.47
C ALA A 249 2.97 5.11 4.23
N ALA A 250 4.13 5.74 4.09
CA ALA A 250 5.40 5.05 3.92
C ALA A 250 5.77 4.22 5.15
N VAL A 251 5.64 4.77 6.36
CA VAL A 251 5.86 4.02 7.61
C VAL A 251 4.92 2.81 7.71
N ALA A 252 3.62 3.01 7.47
CA ALA A 252 2.64 1.94 7.47
C ALA A 252 2.95 0.85 6.43
N ALA A 253 3.45 1.24 5.25
CA ALA A 253 3.79 0.31 4.18
C ALA A 253 5.06 -0.50 4.50
N VAL A 254 6.09 0.12 5.11
CA VAL A 254 7.27 -0.59 5.60
C VAL A 254 6.89 -1.57 6.71
N LEU A 255 6.06 -1.16 7.68
CA LEU A 255 5.59 -2.04 8.75
C LEU A 255 4.72 -3.21 8.23
N LYS A 256 3.96 -3.01 7.14
CA LYS A 256 3.14 -4.06 6.52
C LYS A 256 3.98 -5.15 5.86
N HIS A 257 5.12 -4.79 5.25
CA HIS A 257 5.91 -5.68 4.40
C HIS A 257 7.22 -6.15 5.04
N GLY A 258 7.71 -5.47 6.08
CA GLY A 258 8.90 -5.87 6.82
C GLY A 258 8.68 -7.14 7.64
N LYS A 259 9.77 -7.86 7.90
CA LYS A 259 9.75 -9.04 8.77
C LYS A 259 9.58 -8.60 10.22
N ARG A 260 8.83 -9.37 11.02
CA ARG A 260 8.57 -9.08 12.44
C ARG A 260 9.87 -8.79 13.20
N ASP A 261 10.86 -9.67 13.10
CA ASP A 261 12.11 -9.56 13.87
C ASP A 261 12.93 -8.31 13.51
N ASP A 262 12.76 -7.83 12.29
CA ASP A 262 13.44 -6.64 11.79
C ASP A 262 12.77 -5.35 12.28
N LEU A 263 11.46 -5.40 12.49
CA LEU A 263 10.62 -4.27 12.89
C LEU A 263 10.46 -4.16 14.41
N LEU A 264 10.53 -5.28 15.13
CA LEU A 264 10.32 -5.36 16.57
C LEU A 264 11.15 -4.36 17.39
N PRO A 265 12.45 -4.10 17.06
CA PRO A 265 13.24 -3.10 17.79
C PRO A 265 12.72 -1.66 17.67
N TYR A 266 11.94 -1.36 16.63
CA TYR A 266 11.40 -0.03 16.38
C TYR A 266 9.95 0.13 16.86
N ALA A 267 9.23 -0.97 17.07
CA ALA A 267 7.80 -0.97 17.35
C ALA A 267 7.42 -0.18 18.61
N PRO A 268 8.10 -0.29 19.78
CA PRO A 268 7.75 0.49 20.97
C PRO A 268 7.91 2.00 20.74
N LYS A 269 9.03 2.43 20.15
CA LYS A 269 9.30 3.86 19.87
C LYS A 269 8.29 4.43 18.86
N LEU A 270 7.90 3.64 17.86
CA LEU A 270 6.87 4.04 16.90
C LEU A 270 5.47 4.12 17.54
N LEU A 271 5.16 3.23 18.49
CA LEU A 271 3.89 3.30 19.24
C LEU A 271 3.84 4.57 20.07
N GLU A 272 4.89 4.82 20.85
CA GLU A 272 5.04 6.03 21.66
C GLU A 272 4.86 7.30 20.79
N TRP A 273 5.48 7.33 19.61
CA TRP A 273 5.33 8.44 18.68
C TRP A 273 3.88 8.64 18.21
N VAL A 274 3.20 7.58 17.73
CA VAL A 274 1.82 7.72 17.23
C VAL A 274 0.85 8.11 18.35
N THR A 275 1.04 7.56 19.56
CA THR A 275 0.24 7.90 20.73
C THR A 275 0.41 9.37 21.12
N HIS A 276 1.65 9.86 21.23
CA HIS A 276 1.92 11.26 21.56
C HIS A 276 1.42 12.24 20.50
N GLN A 277 1.52 11.89 19.21
CA GLN A 277 1.05 12.73 18.12
C GLN A 277 -0.47 12.77 18.00
N ASN A 278 -1.18 11.82 18.62
CA ASN A 278 -2.63 11.74 18.66
C ASN A 278 -3.31 12.01 17.29
N TYR A 279 -2.86 11.30 16.25
CA TYR A 279 -3.40 11.50 14.89
C TYR A 279 -4.92 11.31 14.78
N LYS A 280 -5.56 10.64 15.75
CA LYS A 280 -7.01 10.48 15.84
C LYS A 280 -7.77 11.81 15.87
N SER A 281 -7.22 12.87 16.46
CA SER A 281 -7.92 14.18 16.52
C SER A 281 -7.66 15.07 15.29
N HIS A 282 -6.90 14.58 14.31
CA HIS A 282 -6.49 15.41 13.18
C HIS A 282 -7.60 15.64 12.16
N ASN A 283 -7.69 16.85 11.60
CA ASN A 283 -8.74 17.24 10.64
C ASN A 283 -8.69 16.43 9.33
N ALA A 284 -7.49 16.13 8.82
CA ALA A 284 -7.32 15.40 7.57
C ALA A 284 -7.55 13.88 7.73
N ILE A 285 -8.51 13.35 6.98
CA ILE A 285 -8.91 11.93 6.97
C ILE A 285 -7.73 10.98 6.74
N LEU A 286 -6.85 11.29 5.78
CA LEU A 286 -5.71 10.44 5.44
C LEU A 286 -4.68 10.35 6.58
N VAL A 287 -4.51 11.42 7.37
CA VAL A 287 -3.63 11.40 8.55
C VAL A 287 -4.19 10.44 9.60
N ARG A 288 -5.49 10.55 9.91
CA ARG A 288 -6.17 9.64 10.85
C ARG A 288 -6.09 8.19 10.38
N LYS A 289 -6.44 7.95 9.11
CA LYS A 289 -6.39 6.64 8.46
C LYS A 289 -5.02 5.98 8.58
N TYR A 290 -3.95 6.69 8.19
CA TYR A 290 -2.61 6.11 8.22
C TYR A 290 -2.07 5.98 9.65
N GLY A 291 -2.45 6.86 10.58
CA GLY A 291 -2.20 6.68 12.01
C GLY A 291 -2.77 5.35 12.52
N VAL A 292 -4.04 5.07 12.24
CA VAL A 292 -4.69 3.79 12.59
C VAL A 292 -4.02 2.59 11.93
N LYS A 293 -3.62 2.71 10.65
CA LYS A 293 -2.86 1.64 9.97
C LYS A 293 -1.52 1.38 10.65
N ILE A 294 -0.79 2.40 11.09
CA ILE A 294 0.49 2.22 11.81
C ILE A 294 0.24 1.45 13.11
N VAL A 295 -0.74 1.88 13.92
CA VAL A 295 -1.13 1.21 15.17
C VAL A 295 -1.48 -0.26 14.94
N GLN A 296 -2.31 -0.56 13.93
CA GLN A 296 -2.61 -1.94 13.53
C GLN A 296 -1.34 -2.74 13.23
N ARG A 297 -0.40 -2.21 12.45
CA ARG A 297 0.80 -2.96 12.06
C ARG A 297 1.77 -3.14 13.21
N ILE A 298 1.85 -2.19 14.12
CA ILE A 298 2.63 -2.29 15.36
C ILE A 298 2.09 -3.42 16.24
N GLY A 299 0.77 -3.49 16.47
CA GLY A 299 0.17 -4.60 17.23
C GLY A 299 0.46 -5.98 16.62
N LEU A 300 0.39 -6.07 15.29
CA LEU A 300 0.78 -7.29 14.55
C LEU A 300 2.30 -7.55 14.56
N THR A 301 3.12 -6.59 14.96
CA THR A 301 4.57 -6.78 15.16
C THR A 301 4.83 -7.33 16.56
N PHE A 302 4.12 -6.87 17.59
CA PHE A 302 4.21 -7.42 18.94
C PHE A 302 3.75 -8.88 19.00
N LEU A 303 2.61 -9.20 18.37
CA LEU A 303 2.03 -10.54 18.38
C LEU A 303 2.62 -11.44 17.28
N ARG A 304 3.02 -12.68 17.66
CA ARG A 304 3.48 -13.68 16.70
C ARG A 304 2.33 -14.11 15.76
N PRO A 305 2.60 -14.41 14.48
CA PRO A 305 1.57 -14.98 13.61
C PRO A 305 1.06 -16.32 14.16
N ARG A 306 -0.26 -16.42 14.34
CA ARG A 306 -0.96 -17.63 14.82
C ARG A 306 -2.21 -17.86 14.00
N VAL A 307 -2.60 -19.13 13.86
CA VAL A 307 -3.95 -19.51 13.45
C VAL A 307 -4.66 -19.98 14.71
N ALA A 308 -5.52 -19.12 15.27
CA ALA A 308 -6.28 -19.44 16.47
C ALA A 308 -7.23 -20.64 16.21
N SER A 309 -7.07 -21.72 16.98
CA SER A 309 -7.91 -22.93 16.91
C SER A 309 -9.38 -22.63 17.22
N TRP A 310 -9.63 -21.70 18.16
CA TRP A 310 -10.96 -21.25 18.56
C TRP A 310 -11.70 -20.45 17.48
N ARG A 311 -10.99 -19.87 16.51
CA ARG A 311 -11.59 -19.03 15.45
C ARG A 311 -12.49 -19.84 14.51
N TYR A 312 -12.20 -21.13 14.34
CA TYR A 312 -12.90 -22.03 13.43
C TYR A 312 -13.57 -23.20 14.14
N THR A 313 -14.14 -22.98 15.32
CA THR A 313 -15.12 -23.90 15.90
C THR A 313 -16.46 -23.79 15.15
N ARG A 314 -16.44 -23.98 13.83
CA ARG A 314 -17.65 -24.38 13.10
C ARG A 314 -17.99 -25.75 13.66
N GLY A 315 -19.01 -25.83 14.50
CA GLY A 315 -19.65 -27.11 14.83
C GLY A 315 -19.71 -27.94 13.56
N SER A 316 -19.14 -29.15 13.63
CA SER A 316 -18.65 -30.06 12.58
C SER A 316 -19.54 -30.19 11.34
N ARG A 317 -19.68 -29.11 10.56
CA ARG A 317 -20.30 -29.12 9.23
C ARG A 317 -19.22 -29.41 8.21
N SER A 318 -18.76 -30.65 8.21
CA SER A 318 -17.96 -31.17 7.12
C SER A 318 -18.80 -31.10 5.85
N LEU A 319 -18.33 -30.36 4.84
CA LEU A 319 -18.99 -30.28 3.53
C LEU A 319 -19.18 -31.69 2.94
N ALA A 320 -18.26 -32.61 3.24
CA ALA A 320 -18.33 -34.02 2.85
C ALA A 320 -19.51 -34.75 3.52
N VAL A 321 -19.81 -34.46 4.80
CA VAL A 321 -20.98 -35.02 5.51
C VAL A 321 -22.28 -34.46 4.94
N THR A 322 -22.31 -33.18 4.60
CA THR A 322 -23.47 -32.53 3.95
C THR A 322 -23.70 -33.06 2.53
N LEU A 323 -22.64 -33.32 1.76
CA LEU A 323 -22.73 -33.90 0.42
C LEU A 323 -23.05 -35.40 0.44
N ALA A 324 -22.69 -36.12 1.50
CA ALA A 324 -22.94 -37.55 1.63
C ALA A 324 -24.42 -37.90 1.93
N GLY A 325 -25.29 -36.90 2.13
CA GLY A 325 -26.73 -37.10 2.28
C GLY A 325 -27.17 -37.79 3.58
N THR A 326 -26.24 -38.05 4.49
CA THR A 326 -26.56 -38.43 5.87
C THR A 326 -27.15 -37.22 6.57
N ALA A 327 -28.42 -37.31 6.96
CA ALA A 327 -29.03 -36.34 7.87
C ALA A 327 -28.07 -36.12 9.04
N ALA A 328 -27.84 -34.85 9.39
CA ALA A 328 -27.01 -34.47 10.52
C ALA A 328 -27.62 -35.06 11.81
N ALA A 329 -27.30 -36.32 12.09
CA ALA A 329 -27.35 -36.86 13.43
C ALA A 329 -26.35 -36.00 14.19
N GLY A 330 -26.84 -35.21 15.13
CA GLY A 330 -26.00 -34.40 15.99
C GLY A 330 -25.06 -35.33 16.74
N ASP A 331 -23.81 -35.39 16.29
CA ASP A 331 -22.77 -36.07 17.03
C ASP A 331 -22.39 -35.18 18.22
N THR A 332 -22.87 -35.61 19.38
CA THR A 332 -22.28 -35.36 20.69
C THR A 332 -20.92 -36.05 20.77
N GLU A 333 -19.96 -35.64 19.93
CA GLU A 333 -18.56 -35.83 20.24
C GLU A 333 -18.20 -34.78 21.29
N PRO A 334 -17.96 -35.17 22.56
CA PRO A 334 -17.47 -34.23 23.54
C PRO A 334 -16.13 -33.70 23.04
N ILE A 335 -15.98 -32.38 23.07
CA ILE A 335 -14.71 -31.66 22.95
C ILE A 335 -13.74 -32.30 23.94
N THR A 336 -12.95 -33.28 23.50
CA THR A 336 -12.06 -34.10 24.34
C THR A 336 -10.60 -33.73 24.16
N ALA A 337 -10.32 -32.65 23.45
CA ALA A 337 -9.13 -31.86 23.69
C ALA A 337 -9.60 -30.52 24.28
N PRO A 338 -9.22 -30.17 25.52
CA PRO A 338 -9.15 -28.77 25.89
C PRO A 338 -8.39 -28.03 24.77
N PRO A 339 -8.73 -26.78 24.43
CA PRO A 339 -7.79 -25.99 23.64
C PRO A 339 -6.44 -26.11 24.35
N ASP A 340 -5.41 -26.61 23.65
CA ASP A 340 -4.05 -26.71 24.20
C ASP A 340 -3.75 -25.42 24.96
N ASP A 341 -3.24 -25.56 26.18
CA ASP A 341 -2.79 -24.51 27.11
C ASP A 341 -1.81 -23.53 26.40
N ASP A 342 -2.36 -22.64 25.59
CA ASP A 342 -1.67 -21.52 24.91
C ASP A 342 -2.15 -20.19 25.54
N ASP A 343 -2.80 -20.27 26.71
CA ASP A 343 -3.22 -19.17 27.58
C ASP A 343 -2.06 -18.60 28.43
N ASP A 344 -0.90 -19.27 28.45
CA ASP A 344 0.31 -18.88 29.20
C ASP A 344 1.22 -17.90 28.44
N GLN A 345 0.80 -17.38 27.29
CA GLN A 345 1.63 -16.46 26.51
C GLN A 345 1.47 -15.03 27.04
N ASP A 346 2.51 -14.51 27.69
CA ASP A 346 2.58 -13.12 28.14
C ASP A 346 2.27 -12.17 26.96
N ILE A 347 1.09 -11.54 27.01
CA ILE A 347 0.69 -10.49 26.08
C ILE A 347 1.49 -9.24 26.45
N PRO A 348 2.31 -8.67 25.54
CA PRO A 348 3.00 -7.43 25.82
C PRO A 348 2.01 -6.33 26.17
N GLN A 349 2.30 -5.53 27.19
CA GLN A 349 1.42 -4.45 27.65
C GLN A 349 1.08 -3.47 26.53
N GLU A 350 2.01 -3.25 25.60
CA GLU A 350 1.82 -2.38 24.43
C GLU A 350 0.68 -2.84 23.51
N VAL A 351 0.26 -4.10 23.59
CA VAL A 351 -0.88 -4.62 22.83
C VAL A 351 -2.19 -4.07 23.36
N GLU A 352 -2.30 -3.82 24.67
CA GLU A 352 -3.49 -3.20 25.27
C GLU A 352 -3.66 -1.77 24.76
N ASP A 353 -2.58 -0.97 24.75
CA ASP A 353 -2.57 0.39 24.19
C ASP A 353 -3.00 0.39 22.71
N VAL A 354 -2.49 -0.58 21.93
CA VAL A 354 -2.87 -0.74 20.53
C VAL A 354 -4.36 -1.05 20.38
N VAL A 355 -4.90 -1.98 21.18
CA VAL A 355 -6.31 -2.35 21.15
C VAL A 355 -7.18 -1.15 21.52
N GLU A 356 -6.82 -0.42 22.58
CA GLU A 356 -7.55 0.77 23.01
C GLU A 356 -7.60 1.83 21.91
N LEU A 357 -6.47 2.14 21.27
CA LEU A 357 -6.40 3.09 20.15
C LEU A 357 -7.28 2.66 18.97
N LEU A 358 -7.34 1.36 18.66
CA LEU A 358 -8.19 0.83 17.61
C LEU A 358 -9.67 0.91 17.96
N LEU A 359 -10.06 0.51 19.17
CA LEU A 359 -11.45 0.63 19.67
C LEU A 359 -11.92 2.09 19.70
N CYS A 360 -11.04 3.01 20.08
CA CYS A 360 -11.25 4.44 19.99
C CYS A 360 -11.53 4.91 18.55
N SER A 361 -10.85 4.32 17.57
CA SER A 361 -10.92 4.69 16.16
C SER A 361 -12.13 4.08 15.43
N LEU A 362 -12.82 3.11 16.03
CA LEU A 362 -14.11 2.60 15.53
C LEU A 362 -15.23 3.65 15.62
N ARG A 363 -15.04 4.72 16.41
CA ARG A 363 -15.97 5.84 16.56
C ARG A 363 -15.70 7.02 15.62
N ASP A 364 -14.73 6.90 14.71
CA ASP A 364 -14.39 7.97 13.77
C ASP A 364 -15.57 8.32 12.85
N ASP A 365 -15.67 9.59 12.46
CA ASP A 365 -16.75 10.06 11.58
C ASP A 365 -16.63 9.49 10.16
N ASP A 366 -15.40 9.17 9.71
CA ASP A 366 -15.14 8.70 8.35
C ASP A 366 -15.05 7.17 8.24
N ASN A 367 -15.77 6.60 7.28
CA ASN A 367 -15.85 5.15 7.02
C ASN A 367 -14.47 4.51 6.82
N VAL A 368 -13.58 5.20 6.11
CA VAL A 368 -12.26 4.68 5.75
C VAL A 368 -11.37 4.49 6.98
N VAL A 369 -11.54 5.32 8.01
CA VAL A 369 -10.83 5.21 9.29
C VAL A 369 -11.42 4.07 10.11
N ARG A 370 -12.74 4.00 10.23
CA ARG A 370 -13.46 2.92 10.92
C ARG A 370 -13.14 1.54 10.36
N TRP A 371 -13.13 1.40 9.03
CA TRP A 371 -12.74 0.17 8.34
C TRP A 371 -11.29 -0.23 8.63
N SER A 372 -10.38 0.75 8.65
CA SER A 372 -8.97 0.51 8.99
C SER A 372 -8.83 0.02 10.44
N ALA A 373 -9.61 0.57 11.36
CA ALA A 373 -9.66 0.17 12.76
C ALA A 373 -10.28 -1.22 12.94
N ALA A 374 -11.41 -1.51 12.29
CA ALA A 374 -12.08 -2.82 12.31
C ALA A 374 -11.18 -3.95 11.80
N LYS A 375 -10.52 -3.76 10.65
CA LYS A 375 -9.48 -4.67 10.15
C LYS A 375 -8.33 -4.84 11.14
N GLY A 376 -8.03 -3.81 11.93
CA GLY A 376 -7.05 -3.84 13.02
C GLY A 376 -7.48 -4.79 14.12
N VAL A 377 -8.65 -4.54 14.68
CA VAL A 377 -9.28 -5.32 15.75
C VAL A 377 -9.37 -6.80 15.37
N GLY A 378 -9.94 -7.14 14.21
CA GLY A 378 -10.08 -8.55 13.80
C GLY A 378 -8.73 -9.26 13.60
N ARG A 379 -7.74 -8.60 12.99
CA ARG A 379 -6.40 -9.20 12.79
C ARG A 379 -5.62 -9.39 14.09
N ILE A 380 -5.78 -8.48 15.05
CA ILE A 380 -5.15 -8.59 16.37
C ILE A 380 -5.88 -9.64 17.19
N GLY A 381 -7.21 -9.61 17.24
CA GLY A 381 -8.04 -10.61 17.89
C GLY A 381 -7.71 -12.03 17.44
N ALA A 382 -7.51 -12.24 16.13
CA ALA A 382 -7.11 -13.53 15.58
C ALA A 382 -5.74 -14.06 16.06
N ARG A 383 -4.90 -13.22 16.68
CA ARG A 383 -3.60 -13.58 17.25
C ARG A 383 -3.59 -13.62 18.78
N LEU A 384 -4.62 -13.09 19.43
CA LEU A 384 -4.74 -13.10 20.89
C LEU A 384 -5.19 -14.47 21.41
N PRO A 385 -4.81 -14.84 22.65
CA PRO A 385 -5.44 -15.93 23.41
C PRO A 385 -6.96 -15.79 23.49
N ALA A 386 -7.66 -16.89 23.76
CA ALA A 386 -9.13 -16.91 23.68
C ALA A 386 -9.78 -15.92 24.67
N ILE A 387 -9.24 -15.83 25.88
CA ILE A 387 -9.74 -14.92 26.93
C ILE A 387 -9.56 -13.46 26.49
N ALA A 388 -8.34 -13.06 26.11
CA ALA A 388 -8.08 -11.69 25.66
C ALA A 388 -8.86 -11.32 24.39
N ALA A 389 -9.08 -12.27 23.47
CA ALA A 389 -9.93 -12.05 22.32
C ALA A 389 -11.40 -11.85 22.70
N ALA A 390 -11.90 -12.57 23.72
CA ALA A 390 -13.25 -12.38 24.25
C ALA A 390 -13.41 -10.99 24.90
N ASP A 391 -12.40 -10.51 25.64
CA ASP A 391 -12.40 -9.16 26.23
C ASP A 391 -12.47 -8.06 25.15
N VAL A 392 -11.77 -8.26 24.03
CA VAL A 392 -11.85 -7.37 22.85
C VAL A 392 -13.26 -7.41 22.24
N CYS A 393 -13.86 -8.59 22.10
CA CYS A 393 -15.22 -8.73 21.61
C CYS A 393 -16.23 -8.01 22.52
N GLU A 394 -16.13 -8.19 23.84
CA GLU A 394 -16.98 -7.49 24.82
C GLU A 394 -16.81 -5.97 24.72
N SER A 395 -15.58 -5.50 24.57
CA SER A 395 -15.28 -4.08 24.35
C SER A 395 -15.92 -3.53 23.07
N VAL A 396 -15.95 -4.32 21.98
CA VAL A 396 -16.66 -3.94 20.75
C VAL A 396 -18.18 -3.88 20.98
N LEU A 397 -18.75 -4.81 21.77
CA LEU A 397 -20.19 -4.80 22.06
C LEU A 397 -20.64 -3.54 22.81
N THR A 398 -19.76 -2.90 23.57
CA THR A 398 -20.06 -1.61 24.23
C THR A 398 -20.40 -0.49 23.25
N LEU A 399 -19.97 -0.59 21.98
CA LEU A 399 -20.25 0.39 20.92
C LEU A 399 -21.74 0.46 20.55
N PHE A 400 -22.54 -0.55 20.92
CA PHE A 400 -23.98 -0.61 20.64
C PHE A 400 -24.84 -0.06 21.79
N ALA A 401 -24.24 0.60 22.78
CA ALA A 401 -24.99 1.24 23.84
C ALA A 401 -25.91 2.35 23.28
N GLU A 402 -27.06 2.57 23.93
CA GLU A 402 -28.07 3.54 23.47
C GLU A 402 -27.57 4.99 23.40
N HIS A 403 -26.51 5.32 24.13
CA HIS A 403 -25.91 6.66 24.17
C HIS A 403 -24.79 6.86 23.13
N GLU A 404 -24.40 5.81 22.41
CA GLU A 404 -23.38 5.88 21.37
C GLU A 404 -23.97 6.45 20.07
N LYS A 405 -23.11 7.04 19.24
CA LYS A 405 -23.51 7.59 17.94
C LYS A 405 -23.69 6.47 16.90
N ASP A 406 -24.46 6.74 15.84
CA ASP A 406 -24.55 5.87 14.65
C ASP A 406 -23.17 5.53 14.06
N SER A 407 -22.20 6.44 14.19
CA SER A 407 -20.82 6.19 13.75
C SER A 407 -20.15 5.06 14.55
N ALA A 408 -20.36 5.02 15.86
CA ALA A 408 -19.85 3.96 16.74
C ALA A 408 -20.54 2.62 16.43
N TRP A 409 -21.86 2.61 16.22
CA TRP A 409 -22.62 1.40 15.88
C TRP A 409 -22.14 0.78 14.57
N HIS A 410 -22.00 1.58 13.51
CA HIS A 410 -21.51 1.09 12.24
C HIS A 410 -20.03 0.65 12.30
N GLY A 411 -19.20 1.31 13.11
CA GLY A 411 -17.84 0.82 13.42
C GLY A 411 -17.84 -0.53 14.14
N GLY A 412 -18.73 -0.70 15.13
CA GLY A 412 -18.95 -1.96 15.84
C GLY A 412 -19.37 -3.09 14.89
N CYS A 413 -20.31 -2.82 13.97
CA CYS A 413 -20.71 -3.78 12.95
C CYS A 413 -19.52 -4.22 12.06
N MET A 414 -18.69 -3.28 11.62
CA MET A 414 -17.48 -3.60 10.84
C MET A 414 -16.49 -4.46 11.64
N ALA A 415 -16.27 -4.14 12.92
CA ALA A 415 -15.36 -4.90 13.76
C ALA A 415 -15.87 -6.33 14.03
N LEU A 416 -17.17 -6.51 14.28
CA LEU A 416 -17.79 -7.83 14.43
C LEU A 416 -17.71 -8.67 13.15
N ALA A 417 -17.73 -8.05 11.97
CA ALA A 417 -17.54 -8.78 10.72
C ALA A 417 -16.10 -9.28 10.51
N GLU A 418 -15.11 -8.66 11.16
CA GLU A 418 -13.69 -9.00 11.03
C GLU A 418 -13.19 -10.01 12.09
N LEU A 419 -13.84 -10.07 13.25
CA LEU A 419 -13.60 -11.02 14.35
C LEU A 419 -14.11 -12.41 13.98
#